data_AF-A0A3D2QZT6-F1
#
_entry.id   AF-A0A3D2QZT6-F1
#
_cell.length_a   1.000
_cell.length_b   1.000
_cell.length_c   1.000
_cell.angle_alpha   90.00
_cell.angle_beta   90.00
_cell.angle_gamma   90.00
#
_symmetry.space_group_name_H-M   'P 1'
#
loop_
_entity.id
_entity.type
_entity.pdbx_description
1 polymer ?
#
loop_
_entity_poly.entity_id
_entity_poly.type
_entity_poly.pdbx_seq_one_letter_code
_entity_poly.pdbx_strand_id
1 'polypeptide(L)' 'KQDKINLIAAEQMGHDHNGKEIFRWNENEQNIDPNNIWDDISDVFNAIKSNNKSENLFQINAEEVFSKNILVP' A
#
# COMPACT_ATOMS: atom_id res chain seq x y z
N LYS A 1 0.51 -23.69 3.57
CA LYS A 1 -0.50 -22.99 4.39
C LYS A 1 0.16 -21.71 4.89
N GLN A 2 -0.49 -20.55 4.75
CA GLN A 2 0.07 -19.26 5.17
C GLN A 2 -0.47 -18.94 6.57
N ASP A 3 0.41 -18.73 7.55
CA ASP A 3 0.01 -18.55 8.95
C ASP A 3 -0.36 -17.09 9.27
N LYS A 4 0.27 -16.13 8.57
CA LYS A 4 0.04 -14.69 8.73
C LYS A 4 -0.30 -14.04 7.39
N ILE A 5 -1.20 -13.07 7.41
CA ILE A 5 -1.59 -12.26 6.27
C ILE A 5 -1.06 -10.84 6.50
N ASN A 6 -0.41 -10.28 5.47
CA ASN A 6 -0.07 -8.86 5.45
C ASN A 6 -1.32 -8.08 5.04
N LEU A 7 -1.74 -7.16 5.91
CA LEU A 7 -2.78 -6.17 5.62
C LEU A 7 -2.12 -4.82 5.40
N ILE A 8 -2.61 -4.10 4.41
CA ILE A 8 -2.10 -2.78 4.04
C ILE A 8 -3.23 -1.78 4.20
N ALA A 9 -2.98 -0.71 4.96
CA ALA A 9 -3.84 0.46 4.97
C ALA A 9 -3.32 1.45 3.94
N ALA A 10 -3.99 1.56 2.80
CA ALA A 10 -3.68 2.60 1.81
C ALA A 10 -4.42 3.88 2.20
N GLU A 11 -3.68 4.94 2.49
CA GLU A 11 -4.21 6.28 2.72
C GLU A 11 -4.22 7.08 1.41
N GLN A 12 -3.23 6.84 0.55
CA GLN A 12 -3.09 7.43 -0.77
C GLN A 12 -3.36 6.38 -1.85
N MET A 13 -4.31 6.70 -2.72
CA MET A 13 -4.86 5.75 -3.71
C MET A 13 -4.22 5.88 -5.09
N GLY A 14 -3.47 6.95 -5.36
CA GLY A 14 -2.83 7.18 -6.66
C GLY A 14 -3.76 7.61 -7.79
N HIS A 15 -5.06 7.84 -7.52
CA HIS A 15 -6.02 8.26 -8.54
C HIS A 15 -7.12 9.17 -7.97
N ASP A 16 -7.72 9.97 -8.85
CA ASP A 16 -8.86 10.83 -8.53
C ASP A 16 -10.19 10.07 -8.55
N HIS A 17 -11.29 10.78 -8.25
CA HIS A 17 -12.64 10.21 -8.23
C HIS A 17 -13.11 9.66 -9.60
N ASN A 18 -12.44 10.02 -10.70
CA ASN A 18 -12.71 9.51 -12.04
C ASN A 18 -11.77 8.36 -12.43
N GLY A 19 -10.87 7.94 -11.53
CA GLY A 19 -9.88 6.90 -11.80
C GLY A 19 -8.66 7.39 -12.60
N LYS A 20 -8.49 8.70 -12.76
CA LYS A 20 -7.30 9.26 -13.42
C LYS A 20 -6.13 9.26 -12.45
N GLU A 21 -4.93 8.85 -12.90
CA GLU A 21 -3.77 8.82 -12.02
C GLU A 21 -3.43 10.21 -11.47
N ILE A 22 -3.00 10.23 -10.21
CA ILE A 22 -2.41 11.39 -9.55
C ILE A 22 -0.94 11.08 -9.30
N PHE A 23 -0.10 12.05 -9.64
CA PHE A 23 1.35 11.94 -9.55
C PHE A 23 1.89 12.86 -8.47
N ARG A 24 3.04 12.49 -7.89
CA ARG A 24 3.70 13.28 -6.86
C ARG A 24 4.31 14.56 -7.44
N TRP A 25 4.37 15.59 -6.61
CA TRP A 25 5.08 16.81 -6.92
C TRP A 25 6.59 16.61 -6.70
N ASN A 26 7.40 16.97 -7.69
CA ASN A 26 8.86 17.01 -7.58
C ASN A 26 9.29 18.38 -7.09
N GLU A 27 9.69 18.47 -5.82
CA GLU A 27 10.13 19.74 -5.21
C GLU A 27 11.42 20.29 -5.85
N ASN A 28 12.29 19.44 -6.39
CA ASN A 28 13.55 19.89 -6.99
C ASN A 28 13.32 20.55 -8.35
N GLU A 29 12.43 19.98 -9.16
CA GLU A 29 12.13 20.45 -10.52
C GLU A 29 10.90 21.38 -10.58
N GLN A 30 10.19 21.53 -9.46
CA GLN A 30 8.97 22.33 -9.34
C GLN A 30 7.92 21.94 -10.41
N ASN A 31 7.75 20.64 -10.62
CA ASN A 31 6.82 20.07 -11.59
C ASN A 31 6.15 18.80 -11.03
N ILE A 32 5.20 18.26 -11.79
CA ILE A 32 4.62 16.94 -11.52
C ILE A 32 5.57 15.88 -12.09
N ASP A 33 5.91 14.85 -11.31
CA ASP A 33 6.72 13.72 -11.78
C ASP A 33 5.82 12.59 -12.32
N PRO A 34 5.68 12.43 -13.64
CA PRO A 34 4.80 11.43 -14.24
C PRO A 34 5.28 9.99 -14.01
N ASN A 35 6.47 9.78 -13.46
CA ASN A 35 6.99 8.46 -13.14
C ASN A 35 6.67 8.02 -11.70
N ASN A 36 6.06 8.91 -10.90
CA ASN A 36 5.85 8.68 -9.48
C ASN A 36 4.37 8.87 -9.13
N ILE A 37 3.63 7.77 -9.08
CA ILE A 37 2.22 7.75 -8.68
C ILE A 37 2.12 8.10 -7.19
N TRP A 38 1.13 8.91 -6.85
CA TRP A 38 0.85 9.27 -5.46
C TRP A 38 0.02 8.17 -4.76
N ASP A 39 0.62 6.98 -4.65
CA ASP A 39 0.09 5.88 -3.84
C ASP A 39 1.09 5.46 -2.75
N ASP A 40 0.60 4.64 -1.83
CA ASP A 40 1.40 4.07 -0.73
C ASP A 40 1.94 2.66 -1.06
N ILE A 41 1.62 2.12 -2.24
CA ILE A 41 1.90 0.72 -2.59
C ILE A 41 3.40 0.50 -2.69
N SER A 42 4.12 1.43 -3.32
CA SER A 42 5.57 1.34 -3.47
C SER A 42 6.29 1.32 -2.12
N ASP A 43 5.87 2.18 -1.19
CA ASP A 43 6.46 2.29 0.14
C ASP A 43 6.22 1.04 0.98
N VAL A 44 4.99 0.52 0.95
CA VAL A 44 4.63 -0.70 1.68
C VAL A 44 5.33 -1.91 1.08
N PHE A 45 5.43 -2.00 -0.25
CA PHE A 45 6.14 -3.08 -0.92
C PHE A 45 7.63 -3.09 -0.58
N ASN A 46 8.24 -1.91 -0.52
CA ASN A 46 9.61 -1.75 -0.07
C ASN A 46 9.77 -2.16 1.40
N ALA A 47 8.83 -1.79 2.28
CA ALA A 47 8.83 -2.21 3.69
C ALA A 47 8.77 -3.74 3.83
N ILE A 48 7.90 -4.41 3.06
CA ILE A 48 7.80 -5.88 3.02
C ILE A 48 9.13 -6.49 2.57
N LYS A 49 9.71 -6.01 1.46
CA LYS A 49 10.97 -6.54 0.91
C LYS A 49 12.17 -6.34 1.84
N SER A 50 12.23 -5.18 2.48
CA SER A 50 13.32 -4.82 3.40
C SER A 50 13.11 -5.35 4.82
N ASN A 51 11.98 -6.00 5.10
CA ASN A 51 11.56 -6.43 6.42
C ASN A 51 11.59 -5.27 7.45
N ASN A 52 11.29 -4.06 6.98
CA ASN A 52 11.22 -2.86 7.79
C ASN A 52 9.80 -2.64 8.33
N LYS A 53 9.70 -1.92 9.44
CA LYS A 53 8.41 -1.49 9.96
C LYS A 53 7.84 -0.38 9.06
N SER A 54 6.55 -0.50 8.73
CA SER A 54 5.76 0.56 8.12
C SER A 54 4.50 0.73 8.98
N GLU A 55 4.08 1.98 9.19
CA GLU A 55 2.85 2.29 9.92
C GLU A 55 1.60 1.77 9.19
N ASN A 56 1.71 1.57 7.88
CA ASN A 56 0.63 1.15 7.00
C ASN A 56 0.63 -0.37 6.73
N LEU A 57 1.54 -1.13 7.35
CA LEU A 57 1.69 -2.58 7.17
C LEU A 57 1.44 -3.32 8.50
N PHE A 58 0.45 -4.20 8.50
CA PHE A 58 0.09 -5.00 9.66
C PHE A 58 0.12 -6.49 9.32
N GLN A 59 0.41 -7.31 10.32
CA GLN A 59 0.32 -8.76 10.19
C GLN A 59 -0.74 -9.31 11.11
N ILE A 60 -1.65 -10.09 10.55
CA ILE A 60 -2.74 -10.76 11.27
C ILE A 60 -2.67 -12.26 11.05
N ASN A 61 -3.12 -13.05 12.01
CA ASN A 61 -3.18 -14.50 11.85
C ASN A 61 -4.24 -14.89 10.82
N ALA A 62 -3.90 -15.83 9.93
CA ALA A 62 -4.81 -16.28 8.88
C ALA A 62 -6.09 -16.92 9.44
N GLU A 63 -6.01 -17.60 10.58
CA GLU A 63 -7.17 -18.19 11.27
C GLU A 63 -8.15 -17.13 11.77
N GLU A 64 -7.64 -15.99 12.26
CA GLU A 64 -8.49 -14.88 12.72
C GLU A 64 -9.27 -14.29 11.55
N VAL A 65 -8.59 -14.01 10.45
CA VAL A 65 -9.18 -13.49 9.20
C VAL A 65 -10.26 -14.44 8.67
N PHE A 66 -9.96 -15.74 8.64
CA PHE A 66 -10.92 -16.78 8.23
C PHE A 66 -12.15 -16.85 9.16
N SER A 67 -11.94 -16.81 10.49
CA SER A 67 -13.05 -16.82 11.46
C SER A 67 -13.98 -15.61 11.34
N LYS A 68 -13.47 -14.48 10.83
CA LYS A 68 -14.22 -13.26 10.55
C LYS A 68 -14.88 -13.28 9.17
N ASN A 69 -14.78 -14.39 8.43
CA ASN A 69 -15.26 -14.56 7.06
C ASN A 69 -14.68 -13.50 6.10
N ILE A 70 -13.47 -13.03 6.39
CA ILE A 70 -12.71 -12.16 5.49
C ILE A 70 -11.91 -13.10 4.58
N LEU A 71 -12.27 -13.14 3.30
CA LEU A 71 -11.66 -14.04 2.33
C LEU A 71 -10.69 -13.23 1.48
N VAL A 72 -9.40 -13.57 1.58
CA VAL A 72 -8.32 -12.95 0.82
C VAL A 72 -7.81 -13.99 -0.19
N PRO A 73 -7.66 -13.66 -1.48
CA PRO A 73 -7.20 -14.60 -2.52
C PRO A 73 -5.81 -15.18 -2.28
#